data_AF-A0A1V4YPS2-F1
#
_entry.id   AF-A0A1V4YPS2-F1
#
_cell.length_a   1.000
_cell.length_b   1.000
_cell.length_c   1.000
_cell.angle_alpha   90.00
_cell.angle_beta   90.00
_cell.angle_gamma   90.00
#
_symmetry.space_group_name_H-M   'P 1'
#
loop_
_entity.id
_entity.type
_entity.pdbx_description
1 polymer ?
#
loop_
_entity_poly.entity_id
_entity_poly.type
_entity_poly.pdbx_seq_one_letter_code
_entity_poly.pdbx_strand_id
1 'polypeptide(L)' 'MYCGECAGVCPRSLIEVRENSLKFDKKNCKECTICIQVCPVQALAKEE' A
#
# COMPACT_ATOMS: atom_id res chain seq x y z
N MET A 1 2.95 -11.31 -9.22
CA MET A 1 4.09 -10.48 -8.80
C MET A 1 3.55 -9.09 -8.44
N TYR A 2 3.80 -8.64 -7.22
CA TYR A 2 3.41 -7.30 -6.78
C TYR A 2 4.48 -6.27 -7.19
N CYS A 3 4.08 -5.07 -7.62
CA CYS A 3 5.03 -4.05 -8.09
C CYS A 3 5.84 -3.39 -6.96
N GLY A 4 5.28 -3.25 -5.75
CA GLY A 4 5.96 -2.63 -4.61
C GLY A 4 5.88 -1.10 -4.53
N GLU A 5 5.30 -0.42 -5.53
CA GLU A 5 5.21 1.05 -5.59
C GLU A 5 4.57 1.65 -4.32
N CYS A 6 3.50 1.01 -3.83
CA CYS A 6 2.77 1.43 -2.65
C CYS A 6 3.64 1.43 -1.37
N ALA A 7 4.63 0.53 -1.27
CA ALA A 7 5.58 0.49 -0.17
C ALA A 7 6.57 1.67 -0.23
N GLY A 8 7.02 2.04 -1.43
CA GLY A 8 7.95 3.16 -1.63
C GLY A 8 7.33 4.53 -1.36
N VAL A 9 6.07 4.74 -1.74
CA VAL A 9 5.38 6.03 -1.50
C VAL A 9 4.83 6.18 -0.10
N CYS A 10 4.80 5.12 0.72
CA CYS A 10 4.23 5.20 2.05
C CYS A 10 5.18 5.98 2.98
N PRO A 11 4.84 7.19 3.44
CA PRO A 11 5.75 8.00 4.26
C PRO A 11 6.00 7.41 5.65
N ARG A 12 5.17 6.43 6.06
CA ARG A 12 5.27 5.71 7.31
C ARG A 12 5.83 4.30 7.15
N SER A 13 6.19 3.89 5.93
CA SER A 13 6.71 2.55 5.62
C SER A 13 5.84 1.42 6.20
N LEU A 14 4.52 1.56 6.10
CA LEU A 14 3.55 0.61 6.69
C LEU A 14 3.17 -0.54 5.76
N ILE A 15 3.68 -0.54 4.53
CA ILE A 15 3.41 -1.54 3.51
C ILE A 15 4.71 -2.26 3.22
N GLU A 16 4.72 -3.58 3.39
CA GLU A 16 5.83 -4.46 3.04
C GLU A 16 5.36 -5.38 1.90
N VAL A 17 6.06 -5.32 0.77
CA VAL A 17 5.74 -6.12 -0.41
C VAL A 17 6.82 -7.18 -0.61
N ARG A 18 6.39 -8.43 -0.71
CA ARG A 18 7.23 -9.58 -1.09
C ARG A 18 6.72 -10.18 -2.39
N GLU A 19 7.45 -11.14 -2.95
CA GLU A 19 7.16 -11.72 -4.27
C GLU A 19 5.72 -12.24 -4.40
N ASN A 20 5.20 -12.83 -3.32
CA ASN A 20 3.88 -13.46 -3.29
C ASN A 20 3.05 -13.08 -2.05
N SER A 21 3.42 -12.04 -1.31
CA SER A 21 2.65 -11.57 -0.16
C SER A 21 2.79 -10.07 0.04
N LEU A 22 1.76 -9.46 0.62
CA LEU A 22 1.72 -8.05 0.98
C LEU A 22 1.28 -7.95 2.44
N LYS A 23 2.08 -7.25 3.25
CA LYS A 23 1.77 -6.97 4.66
C LYS A 23 1.47 -5.49 4.79
N PHE A 24 0.30 -5.16 5.32
CA PHE A 24 -0.12 -3.78 5.52
C PHE A 24 -0.52 -3.53 6.97
N ASP A 25 0.14 -2.57 7.62
CA ASP A 25 -0.21 -2.15 8.97
C ASP A 25 -1.33 -1.11 8.95
N LYS A 26 -2.57 -1.61 8.97
CA LYS A 26 -3.78 -0.77 9.08
C LYS A 26 -3.86 0.00 10.40
N LYS A 27 -3.28 -0.53 11.49
CA LYS A 27 -3.40 0.07 12.84
C LYS A 27 -2.67 1.40 12.94
N ASN A 28 -1.54 1.53 12.26
CA ASN A 28 -0.74 2.76 12.22
C ASN A 28 -1.06 3.64 11.00
N CYS A 29 -1.90 3.16 10.08
CA CYS A 29 -2.30 3.89 8.89
C CYS A 29 -3.13 5.14 9.25
N LYS A 30 -2.82 6.27 8.61
CA LYS A 30 -3.57 7.53 8.74
C LYS A 30 -4.50 7.79 7.55
N GLU A 31 -4.77 6.77 6.75
CA GLU A 31 -5.73 6.82 5.64
C GLU A 31 -5.44 7.92 4.60
N CYS A 32 -4.16 8.26 4.41
CA CYS A 32 -3.71 9.33 3.50
C CYS A 32 -3.96 9.04 2.00
N THR A 33 -4.33 7.82 1.63
CA THR A 33 -4.72 7.39 0.27
C THR A 33 -3.64 7.40 -0.82
N ILE A 34 -2.44 7.85 -0.52
CA ILE A 34 -1.33 7.97 -1.49
C ILE A 34 -1.04 6.63 -2.20
N CYS A 35 -1.04 5.53 -1.44
CA CYS A 35 -0.80 4.19 -1.97
C CYS A 35 -1.89 3.73 -2.98
N ILE A 36 -3.12 4.22 -2.83
CA ILE A 36 -4.23 3.94 -3.75
C ILE A 36 -4.05 4.79 -5.03
N GLN A 37 -3.73 6.07 -4.88
CA GLN A 37 -3.60 6.99 -6.01
C GLN A 37 -2.42 6.67 -6.92
N VAL A 38 -1.29 6.24 -6.37
CA VAL A 38 -0.10 5.89 -7.18
C VAL A 38 -0.26 4.55 -7.88
N CYS A 39 -1.18 3.68 -7.44
CA CYS A 39 -1.25 2.32 -7.94
C CYS A 39 -1.84 2.31 -9.37
N PRO A 40 -1.05 2.00 -10.42
CA PRO A 40 -1.52 2.09 -11.80
C PRO A 40 -2.61 1.07 -12.13
N VAL A 41 -2.63 -0.04 -11.38
CA VAL A 41 -3.60 -1.13 -11.50
C VAL A 41 -4.71 -1.07 -10.46
N GLN A 42 -4.74 -0.03 -9.61
CA GLN A 42 -5.75 0.17 -8.55
C GLN A 42 -5.94 -1.08 -7.67
N ALA A 43 -4.85 -1.74 -7.29
CA ALA A 43 -4.88 -2.97 -6.49
C ALA A 43 -5.30 -2.76 -5.02
N LEU A 44 -5.41 -1.50 -4.58
CA LEU A 44 -5.76 -1.12 -3.22
C LEU A 44 -7.04 -0.29 -3.26
N ALA A 45 -7.97 -0.55 -2.33
CA ALA A 45 -9.19 0.21 -2.15
C ALA A 45 -9.35 0.62 -0.68
N LYS A 46 -10.13 1.68 -0.43
CA LYS A 46 -10.66 1.95 0.92
C LYS A 46 -11.84 1.02 1.17
N GLU A 47 -11.91 0.45 2.36
CA GLU A 47 -13.15 -0.11 2.88
C GLU A 47 -13.95 1.06 3.46
N GLU A 48 -15.20 1.23 3.00
CA GLU A 48 -16.16 2.22 3.52
C GLU A 48 -16.80 1.77 4.84
#